data_AF-A0A2I1HX27-F1
#
_entry.id   AF-A0A2I1HX27-F1
#
_cell.length_a   1.000
_cell.length_b   1.000
_cell.length_c   1.000
_cell.angle_alpha   90.00
_cell.angle_beta   90.00
_cell.angle_gamma   90.00
#
_symmetry.space_group_name_H-M   'P 1'
#
loop_
_entity.id
_entity.type
_entity.pdbx_description
1 polymer ?
#
loop_
_entity_poly.entity_id
_entity_poly.type
_entity_poly.pdbx_seq_one_letter_code
_entity_poly.pdbx_strand_id
1 'polypeptide(L)'
;NLASKTYKTQLSVLGIYPEESAFQKAFETILEQEKPGYIEKHNPQWMHIYSRRIEPLCHDIIKFRRYDKAKEIRAAMFDIFGENLLAQINTNAAAESICEFKKLTKTKRAFKCLFKVDDDGSLPYIQAIRNKAWGKKKTTEKDTAFTLAVCEV
;
A
#
# COMPACT_ATOMS: atom_id res chain seq x y z
N ASN A 1 19.34 -11.35 0.42
CA ASN A 1 19.30 -10.88 -0.98
C ASN A 1 19.19 -9.35 -0.98
N LEU A 2 20.03 -8.66 -1.76
CA LEU A 2 20.06 -7.20 -1.96
C LEU A 2 18.66 -6.60 -2.20
N ALA A 3 17.84 -7.27 -3.02
CA ALA A 3 16.46 -6.90 -3.29
C ALA A 3 15.61 -6.80 -2.00
N SER A 4 15.83 -7.67 -1.01
CA SER A 4 15.13 -7.64 0.27
C SER A 4 15.65 -6.57 1.24
N LYS A 5 16.88 -6.08 1.07
CA LYS A 5 17.40 -4.93 1.84
C LYS A 5 16.92 -3.62 1.23
N THR A 6 17.02 -3.46 -0.09
CA THR A 6 16.42 -2.35 -0.84
C THR A 6 14.92 -2.25 -0.56
N TYR A 7 14.24 -3.39 -0.50
CA TYR A 7 12.87 -3.50 -0.02
C TYR A 7 12.67 -2.80 1.33
N LYS A 8 13.43 -3.12 2.38
CA LYS A 8 13.21 -2.57 3.73
C LYS A 8 13.58 -1.08 3.84
N THR A 9 14.73 -0.69 3.30
CA THR A 9 15.34 0.62 3.55
C THR A 9 14.78 1.74 2.70
N GLN A 10 14.42 1.47 1.43
CA GLN A 10 14.08 2.57 0.50
C GLN A 10 12.62 2.93 0.48
N LEU A 11 11.78 2.04 0.96
CA LEU A 11 10.35 2.16 0.76
C LEU A 11 9.67 2.90 1.93
N SER A 12 10.36 3.06 3.06
CA SER A 12 10.07 4.12 4.03
C SER A 12 10.28 5.52 3.43
N VAL A 13 11.19 5.65 2.46
CA VAL A 13 11.56 6.93 1.83
C VAL A 13 10.71 7.21 0.58
N LEU A 14 10.50 6.20 -0.26
CA LEU A 14 9.89 6.35 -1.58
C LEU A 14 8.35 6.19 -1.60
N GLY A 15 7.76 5.64 -0.54
CA GLY A 15 6.31 5.45 -0.42
C GLY A 15 5.75 4.32 -1.31
N ILE A 16 4.41 4.20 -1.35
CA ILE A 16 3.69 3.13 -2.09
C ILE A 16 3.64 3.34 -3.62
N TYR A 17 3.89 4.57 -4.07
CA TYR A 17 3.96 4.98 -5.48
C TYR A 17 5.21 5.83 -5.70
N PRO A 18 6.38 5.18 -5.76
CA PRO A 18 7.61 5.87 -6.08
C PRO A 18 7.56 6.39 -7.52
N GLU A 19 8.20 7.53 -7.76
CA GLU A 19 8.58 7.88 -9.13
C GLU A 19 9.61 6.87 -9.63
N GLU A 20 9.50 6.43 -10.88
CA GLU A 20 10.36 5.41 -11.46
C GLU A 20 11.84 5.82 -11.43
N SER A 21 12.11 7.08 -11.78
CA SER A 21 13.46 7.67 -11.73
C SER A 21 14.04 7.71 -10.31
N ALA A 22 13.20 8.02 -9.32
CA ALA A 22 13.60 8.05 -7.92
C ALA A 22 13.88 6.65 -7.38
N PHE A 23 13.06 5.67 -7.77
CA PHE A 23 13.27 4.27 -7.41
C PHE A 23 14.57 3.73 -8.01
N GLN A 24 14.82 3.99 -9.31
CA GLN A 24 16.04 3.58 -9.99
C GLN A 24 17.27 4.14 -9.29
N LYS A 25 17.35 5.46 -9.10
CA LYS A 25 18.48 6.12 -8.44
C LYS A 25 18.75 5.57 -7.05
N ALA A 26 17.67 5.33 -6.30
CA ALA A 26 17.76 4.82 -4.96
C ALA A 26 18.30 3.36 -4.99
N PHE A 27 17.84 2.52 -5.92
CA PHE A 27 18.41 1.19 -6.12
C PHE A 27 19.89 1.25 -6.49
N GLU A 28 20.27 2.10 -7.46
CA GLU A 28 21.65 2.32 -7.88
C GLU A 28 22.55 2.75 -6.71
N THR A 29 22.06 3.64 -5.84
CA THR A 29 22.77 4.08 -4.64
C THR A 29 23.06 2.91 -3.70
N ILE A 30 22.09 2.02 -3.49
CA ILE A 30 22.31 0.82 -2.65
C ILE A 30 23.25 -0.17 -3.32
N LEU A 31 23.09 -0.36 -4.63
CA LEU A 31 23.94 -1.27 -5.38
C LEU A 31 25.40 -0.81 -5.33
N GLU A 32 25.65 0.48 -5.46
CA GLU A 32 26.99 1.05 -5.36
C GLU A 32 27.55 0.94 -3.94
N GLN A 33 26.72 1.10 -2.90
CA GLN A 33 27.14 0.88 -1.51
C GLN A 33 27.52 -0.58 -1.21
N GLU A 34 26.78 -1.55 -1.76
CA GLU A 34 27.01 -2.97 -1.48
C GLU A 34 27.99 -3.62 -2.47
N LYS A 35 28.13 -3.06 -3.67
CA LYS A 35 29.05 -3.51 -4.74
C LYS A 35 29.61 -2.31 -5.51
N PRO A 36 30.60 -1.60 -4.94
CA PRO A 36 31.22 -0.44 -5.59
C PRO A 36 31.77 -0.77 -6.99
N GLY A 37 31.58 0.14 -7.94
CA GLY A 37 32.03 0.04 -9.32
C GLY A 37 31.24 -0.96 -10.18
N TYR A 38 30.17 -1.59 -9.66
CA TYR A 38 29.41 -2.57 -10.42
C TYR A 38 28.71 -1.95 -11.64
N ILE A 39 28.10 -0.78 -11.45
CA ILE A 39 27.40 -0.05 -12.51
C ILE A 39 28.39 0.36 -13.60
N GLU A 40 29.53 0.95 -13.19
CA GLU A 40 30.59 1.39 -14.09
C GLU A 40 31.18 0.22 -14.90
N LYS A 41 31.47 -0.92 -14.23
CA LYS A 41 31.97 -2.13 -14.89
C LYS A 41 31.03 -2.66 -15.98
N HIS A 42 29.73 -2.42 -15.85
CA HIS A 42 28.72 -2.87 -16.80
C HIS A 42 28.24 -1.77 -17.75
N ASN A 43 28.84 -0.59 -17.71
CA ASN A 43 28.61 0.48 -18.69
C ASN A 43 29.17 0.03 -20.06
N PRO A 44 28.47 0.20 -21.20
CA PRO A 44 27.18 0.86 -21.43
C PRO A 44 25.92 -0.01 -21.28
N GLN A 45 26.07 -1.29 -20.95
CA GLN A 45 24.96 -2.25 -20.89
C GLN A 45 24.09 -2.12 -19.64
N TRP A 46 24.49 -1.29 -18.67
CA TRP A 46 23.81 -1.12 -17.39
C TRP A 46 22.30 -0.91 -17.54
N MET A 47 21.90 0.02 -18.41
CA MET A 47 20.47 0.33 -18.63
C MET A 47 19.69 -0.88 -19.15
N HIS A 48 20.29 -1.68 -20.03
CA HIS A 48 19.65 -2.91 -20.53
C HIS A 48 19.52 -3.97 -19.43
N ILE A 49 20.55 -4.11 -18.58
CA ILE A 49 20.52 -5.02 -17.43
C ILE A 49 19.44 -4.60 -16.44
N TYR A 50 19.39 -3.31 -16.12
CA TYR A 50 18.41 -2.75 -15.19
C TYR A 50 16.99 -3.03 -15.67
N SER A 51 16.63 -2.58 -16.88
CA SER A 51 15.26 -2.70 -17.37
C SER A 51 14.83 -4.17 -17.56
N ARG A 52 15.73 -5.04 -18.04
CA ARG A 52 15.35 -6.43 -18.33
C ARG A 52 15.28 -7.33 -17.10
N ARG A 53 16.07 -7.06 -16.07
CA ARG A 53 16.26 -7.99 -14.94
C ARG A 53 15.90 -7.39 -13.58
N ILE A 54 16.19 -6.12 -13.37
CA ILE A 54 16.10 -5.49 -12.06
C ILE A 54 14.73 -4.83 -11.90
N GLU A 55 14.33 -4.02 -12.87
CA GLU A 55 13.06 -3.30 -12.88
C GLU A 55 11.83 -4.19 -12.61
N PRO A 56 11.65 -5.38 -13.24
CA PRO A 56 10.53 -6.27 -12.93
C PRO A 56 10.50 -6.73 -11.46
N LEU A 57 11.66 -7.07 -10.90
CA LEU A 57 11.78 -7.46 -9.49
C LEU A 57 11.41 -6.29 -8.57
N CYS A 58 11.80 -5.07 -8.95
CA CYS A 58 11.45 -3.86 -8.24
C CYS A 58 9.93 -3.60 -8.26
N HIS A 59 9.28 -3.81 -9.41
CA HIS A 59 7.82 -3.73 -9.50
C HIS A 59 7.11 -4.78 -8.63
N ASP A 60 7.60 -6.02 -8.60
CA ASP A 60 7.03 -7.06 -7.74
C ASP A 60 7.14 -6.70 -6.25
N ILE A 61 8.28 -6.11 -5.86
CA ILE A 61 8.49 -5.62 -4.50
C ILE A 61 7.48 -4.51 -4.14
N ILE A 62 7.29 -3.54 -5.04
CA ILE A 62 6.31 -2.46 -4.85
C ILE A 62 4.89 -3.02 -4.77
N LYS A 63 4.54 -3.97 -5.65
CA LYS A 63 3.24 -4.63 -5.67
C LYS A 63 2.95 -5.36 -4.36
N PHE A 64 3.90 -6.14 -3.84
CA PHE A 64 3.78 -6.84 -2.57
C PHE A 64 3.50 -5.88 -1.41
N ARG A 65 4.16 -4.71 -1.40
CA ARG A 65 3.92 -3.68 -0.39
C ARG A 65 2.56 -3.03 -0.46
N ARG A 66 2.08 -2.74 -1.68
CA ARG A 66 0.70 -2.24 -1.84
C ARG A 66 -0.30 -3.24 -1.31
N TYR A 67 -0.06 -4.53 -1.53
CA TYR A 67 -0.89 -5.60 -1.00
C TYR A 67 -0.87 -5.65 0.54
N ASP A 68 0.30 -5.62 1.17
CA ASP A 68 0.41 -5.59 2.64
C ASP A 68 -0.22 -4.32 3.23
N LYS A 69 0.03 -3.15 2.63
CA LYS A 69 -0.59 -1.91 3.09
C LYS A 69 -2.11 -1.94 2.92
N ALA A 70 -2.63 -2.53 1.85
CA ALA A 70 -4.07 -2.71 1.69
C ALA A 70 -4.66 -3.65 2.76
N LYS A 71 -3.91 -4.67 3.21
CA LYS A 71 -4.34 -5.49 4.36
C LYS A 71 -4.42 -4.67 5.65
N GLU A 72 -3.41 -3.85 5.93
CA GLU A 72 -3.41 -2.97 7.12
C GLU A 72 -4.56 -1.96 7.08
N ILE A 73 -4.86 -1.38 5.92
CA ILE A 73 -6.01 -0.47 5.73
C ILE A 73 -7.33 -1.20 6.01
N ARG A 74 -7.52 -2.41 5.44
CA ARG A 74 -8.73 -3.21 5.72
C ARG A 74 -8.84 -3.59 7.19
N ALA A 75 -7.74 -3.99 7.82
CA ALA A 75 -7.72 -4.29 9.24
C ALA A 75 -8.10 -3.07 10.09
N ALA A 76 -7.55 -1.89 9.78
CA ALA A 76 -7.90 -0.64 10.44
C ALA A 76 -9.38 -0.27 10.24
N MET A 77 -9.95 -0.54 9.06
CA MET A 77 -11.38 -0.37 8.79
C MET A 77 -12.25 -1.24 9.71
N PHE A 78 -11.97 -2.55 9.78
CA PHE A 78 -12.71 -3.44 10.67
C PHE A 78 -12.57 -3.06 12.15
N ASP A 79 -11.39 -2.61 12.56
CA ASP A 79 -11.14 -2.18 13.94
C ASP A 79 -11.92 -0.90 14.29
N ILE A 80 -11.94 0.10 13.40
CA ILE A 80 -12.64 1.37 13.62
C ILE A 80 -14.16 1.21 13.65
N PHE A 81 -14.72 0.36 12.79
CA PHE A 81 -16.14 0.05 12.85
C PHE A 81 -16.47 -0.92 14.01
N GLY A 82 -15.53 -1.77 14.38
CA GLY A 82 -15.72 -2.84 15.35
C GLY A 82 -16.72 -3.90 14.85
N GLU A 83 -16.79 -5.04 15.55
CA GLU A 83 -17.64 -6.16 15.15
C GLU A 83 -19.15 -5.83 15.14
N ASN A 84 -19.53 -4.82 15.94
CA ASN A 84 -20.90 -4.35 16.05
C ASN A 84 -21.39 -3.64 14.79
N LEU A 85 -20.51 -2.92 14.08
CA LEU A 85 -20.89 -2.18 12.87
C LEU A 85 -20.41 -2.88 11.59
N LEU A 86 -19.30 -3.61 11.64
CA LEU A 86 -18.76 -4.36 10.50
C LEU A 86 -18.12 -5.66 10.97
N ALA A 87 -18.87 -6.76 10.89
CA ALA A 87 -18.35 -8.07 11.26
C ALA A 87 -17.22 -8.50 10.31
N GLN A 88 -16.26 -9.25 10.83
CA GLN A 88 -15.24 -9.87 9.99
C GLN A 88 -15.84 -11.01 9.17
N ILE A 89 -15.31 -11.21 7.97
CA ILE A 89 -15.61 -12.36 7.12
C ILE A 89 -14.31 -13.10 6.83
N ASN A 90 -14.39 -14.43 6.81
CA ASN A 90 -13.25 -15.28 6.46
C ASN A 90 -12.82 -15.00 5.01
N THR A 91 -11.50 -14.86 4.78
CA THR A 91 -10.92 -14.68 3.44
C THR A 91 -11.19 -15.85 2.51
N ASN A 92 -11.50 -17.03 3.05
CA ASN A 92 -11.84 -18.25 2.30
C ASN A 92 -13.35 -18.51 2.26
N ALA A 93 -14.18 -17.51 2.60
CA ALA A 93 -15.62 -17.64 2.56
C ALA A 93 -16.11 -17.95 1.15
N ALA A 94 -17.13 -18.82 1.05
CA ALA A 94 -17.78 -19.11 -0.21
C ALA A 94 -18.48 -17.86 -0.79
N ALA A 95 -18.67 -17.84 -2.10
CA ALA A 95 -19.31 -16.72 -2.79
C ALA A 95 -20.70 -16.38 -2.21
N GLU A 96 -21.44 -17.39 -1.76
CA GLU A 96 -22.76 -17.24 -1.15
C GLU A 96 -22.68 -16.50 0.20
N SER A 97 -21.76 -16.90 1.08
CA SER A 97 -21.50 -16.22 2.35
C SER A 97 -21.01 -14.78 2.16
N ILE A 98 -20.20 -14.51 1.14
CA ILE A 98 -19.79 -13.14 0.77
C ILE A 98 -21.01 -12.32 0.34
N CYS A 99 -21.91 -12.91 -0.44
CA CYS A 99 -23.14 -12.25 -0.90
C CYS A 99 -24.07 -11.90 0.27
N GLU A 100 -24.28 -12.83 1.20
CA GLU A 100 -25.06 -12.59 2.42
C GLU A 100 -24.43 -11.51 3.30
N PHE A 101 -23.11 -11.58 3.50
CA PHE A 101 -22.36 -10.57 4.25
C PHE A 101 -22.54 -9.15 3.69
N LYS A 102 -22.45 -9.00 2.35
CA LYS A 102 -22.70 -7.72 1.67
C LYS A 102 -24.14 -7.24 1.80
N LYS A 103 -25.11 -8.15 1.97
CA LYS A 103 -26.53 -7.82 2.13
C LYS A 103 -26.87 -7.35 3.55
N LEU A 104 -26.08 -7.70 4.56
CA LEU A 104 -26.32 -7.30 5.95
C LEU A 104 -26.47 -5.78 6.09
N THR A 105 -27.50 -5.36 6.83
CA THR A 105 -27.80 -3.94 7.06
C THR A 105 -26.63 -3.22 7.73
N LYS A 106 -25.95 -3.87 8.68
CA LYS A 106 -24.77 -3.32 9.36
C LYS A 106 -23.62 -3.07 8.38
N THR A 107 -23.31 -4.03 7.51
CA THR A 107 -22.29 -3.90 6.46
C THR A 107 -22.60 -2.74 5.53
N LYS A 108 -23.82 -2.69 4.97
CA LYS A 108 -24.25 -1.56 4.11
C LYS A 108 -24.13 -0.21 4.81
N ARG A 109 -24.51 -0.14 6.09
CA ARG A 109 -24.41 1.09 6.88
C ARG A 109 -22.96 1.50 7.12
N ALA A 110 -22.07 0.56 7.45
CA ALA A 110 -20.65 0.84 7.63
C ALA A 110 -20.02 1.40 6.35
N PHE A 111 -20.27 0.75 5.20
CA PHE A 111 -19.78 1.25 3.91
C PHE A 111 -20.37 2.62 3.53
N LYS A 112 -21.64 2.89 3.85
CA LYS A 112 -22.22 4.23 3.67
C LYS A 112 -21.56 5.27 4.59
N CYS A 113 -21.21 4.90 5.82
CA CYS A 113 -20.55 5.80 6.76
C CYS A 113 -19.12 6.15 6.36
N LEU A 114 -18.39 5.27 5.66
CA LEU A 114 -17.03 5.56 5.17
C LEU A 114 -16.94 6.91 4.45
N PHE A 115 -17.92 7.20 3.60
CA PHE A 115 -17.94 8.38 2.73
C PHE A 115 -18.90 9.47 3.23
N LYS A 116 -19.34 9.40 4.48
CA LYS A 116 -20.09 10.51 5.09
C LYS A 116 -19.13 11.64 5.42
N VAL A 117 -19.51 12.82 4.96
CA VAL A 117 -18.80 14.06 5.20
C VAL A 117 -19.31 14.67 6.50
N ASP A 118 -18.42 15.24 7.31
CA ASP A 118 -18.79 16.08 8.46
C ASP A 118 -19.04 17.55 8.03
N ASP A 119 -19.35 18.40 9.00
CA ASP A 119 -19.67 19.81 8.75
C ASP A 119 -18.49 20.59 8.14
N ASP A 120 -17.25 20.10 8.31
CA ASP A 120 -16.02 20.71 7.80
C ASP A 120 -15.64 20.22 6.39
N GLY A 121 -16.48 19.40 5.76
CA GLY A 121 -16.16 18.82 4.44
C GLY A 121 -15.20 17.62 4.52
N SER A 122 -14.96 17.09 5.72
CA SER A 122 -13.98 16.05 6.01
C SER A 122 -14.61 14.65 6.04
N LEU A 123 -13.81 13.61 5.75
CA LEU A 123 -14.22 12.20 5.82
C LEU A 123 -13.67 11.55 7.11
N PRO A 124 -14.35 11.68 8.27
CA PRO A 124 -13.78 11.31 9.57
C PRO A 124 -13.39 9.83 9.65
N TYR A 125 -14.19 8.92 9.08
CA TYR A 125 -13.88 7.50 9.07
C TYR A 125 -12.64 7.18 8.21
N ILE A 126 -12.53 7.77 7.02
CA ILE A 126 -11.34 7.60 6.16
C ILE A 126 -10.10 8.17 6.85
N GLN A 127 -10.21 9.33 7.49
CA GLN A 127 -9.09 9.92 8.23
C GLN A 127 -8.65 9.02 9.40
N ALA A 128 -9.59 8.48 10.16
CA ALA A 128 -9.29 7.54 11.25
C ALA A 128 -8.61 6.27 10.72
N ILE A 129 -9.15 5.66 9.65
CA ILE A 129 -8.59 4.45 9.01
C ILE A 129 -7.18 4.72 8.52
N ARG A 130 -6.99 5.84 7.83
CA ARG A 130 -5.69 6.28 7.35
C ARG A 130 -4.72 6.44 8.52
N ASN A 131 -5.06 7.23 9.54
CA ASN A 131 -4.16 7.50 10.66
C ASN A 131 -3.73 6.20 11.36
N LYS A 132 -4.67 5.26 11.51
CA LYS A 132 -4.41 3.94 12.10
C LYS A 132 -3.54 3.05 11.22
N ALA A 133 -3.85 2.92 9.93
CA ALA A 133 -3.13 2.05 9.00
C ALA A 133 -1.73 2.57 8.61
N TRP A 134 -1.51 3.88 8.68
CA TRP A 134 -0.23 4.48 8.30
C TRP A 134 0.67 4.75 9.50
N GLY A 135 0.13 4.83 10.73
CA GLY A 135 0.90 4.94 11.96
C GLY A 135 1.81 6.19 12.07
N LYS A 136 1.58 7.21 11.25
CA LYS A 136 2.42 8.41 11.14
C LYS A 136 1.63 9.69 11.41
N LYS A 137 2.28 10.65 12.07
CA LYS A 137 1.68 11.96 12.46
C LYS A 137 1.22 12.79 11.26
N LYS A 138 1.88 12.66 10.11
CA LYS A 138 1.50 13.33 8.86
C LYS A 138 1.42 12.32 7.73
N THR A 139 0.29 12.33 7.03
CA THR A 139 0.03 11.50 5.85
C THR A 139 0.02 12.39 4.61
N THR A 140 0.41 11.82 3.48
CA THR A 140 0.46 12.50 2.17
C THR A 140 -0.88 12.35 1.44
N GLU A 141 -1.08 13.15 0.39
CA GLU A 141 -2.22 12.99 -0.51
C GLU A 141 -2.26 11.60 -1.15
N LYS A 142 -1.10 11.05 -1.55
CA LYS A 142 -0.99 9.69 -2.08
C LYS A 142 -1.44 8.62 -1.07
N ASP A 143 -1.12 8.78 0.21
CA ASP A 143 -1.59 7.86 1.25
C ASP A 143 -3.11 7.92 1.40
N THR A 144 -3.67 9.14 1.32
CA THR A 144 -5.12 9.36 1.40
C THR A 144 -5.84 8.77 0.19
N ALA A 145 -5.37 9.04 -1.01
CA ALA A 145 -5.92 8.50 -2.26
C ALA A 145 -5.88 6.96 -2.27
N PHE A 146 -4.77 6.35 -1.83
CA PHE A 146 -4.70 4.89 -1.73
C PHE A 146 -5.63 4.32 -0.65
N THR A 147 -5.78 5.01 0.48
CA THR A 147 -6.74 4.60 1.52
C THR A 147 -8.17 4.61 0.99
N LEU A 148 -8.56 5.67 0.28
CA LEU A 148 -9.87 5.76 -0.38
C LEU A 148 -10.07 4.61 -1.37
N ALA A 149 -9.10 4.40 -2.27
CA ALA A 149 -9.18 3.35 -3.27
C ALA A 149 -9.29 1.93 -2.68
N VAL A 150 -8.71 1.67 -1.50
CA VAL A 150 -8.85 0.37 -0.81
C VAL A 150 -10.21 0.25 -0.11
N CYS A 151 -10.75 1.35 0.42
CA CYS A 151 -12.03 1.38 1.14
C CYS A 151 -13.26 1.35 0.20
N GLU A 152 -13.10 1.72 -1.07
CA GLU A 152 -14.18 1.75 -2.08
C GLU A 152 -14.56 0.36 -2.64
N VAL A 153 -13.75 -0.68 -2.38
CA VAL A 153 -13.86 -2.03 -2.99
C VAL A 153 -14.79 -2.98 -2.21
#